data_AF-A0A822DWI6-F1
#
_entry.id   AF-A0A822DWI6-F1
#
_cell.length_a   1.000
_cell.length_b   1.000
_cell.length_c   1.000
_cell.angle_alpha   90.00
_cell.angle_beta   90.00
_cell.angle_gamma   90.00
#
_symmetry.space_group_name_H-M   'P 1'
#
loop_
_entity.id
_entity.type
_entity.pdbx_description
1 polymer ?
#
loop_
_entity_poly.entity_id
_entity_poly.type
_entity_poly.pdbx_seq_one_letter_code
_entity_poly.pdbx_strand_id
1 'polypeptide(L)'
;MDNIRKQFPELANIGKRIWNKVYEETHLYHLTATYILLDLQQSYEACWRIHMTKRCAQMLLKYESKTITELYETGMLGHSVYSHILELIEKKSLKLEFYRVSMVHGHLKAIENPFDLLPLFQSLPNHEKTRWQTIMKAKHRWFQPDQILLEKGQRVSTAYLITRGIVECKIDAMPIYYRLGNIIGIDALFSQDFLAHDTYRVSSGLLEAYCIVDLLC
;
A
#
# COMPACT_ATOMS: atom_id res chain seq x y z
N MET A 1 9.69 9.79 -47.61
CA MET A 1 9.60 10.29 -46.22
C MET A 1 10.93 10.82 -45.68
N ASP A 2 12.06 10.66 -46.38
CA ASP A 2 13.39 11.05 -45.87
C ASP A 2 13.73 12.55 -45.91
N ASN A 3 12.97 13.37 -46.67
CA ASN A 3 13.25 14.81 -46.79
C ASN A 3 12.71 15.68 -45.63
N ILE A 4 11.67 15.24 -44.92
CA ILE A 4 11.08 16.01 -43.80
C ILE A 4 12.00 16.00 -42.58
N ARG A 5 12.68 14.87 -42.32
CA ARG A 5 13.62 14.72 -41.19
C ARG A 5 14.90 15.55 -41.34
N LYS A 6 15.27 15.95 -42.56
CA LYS A 6 16.40 16.86 -42.83
C LYS A 6 16.03 18.34 -42.68
N GLN A 7 14.77 18.70 -42.92
CA GLN A 7 14.29 20.08 -42.76
C GLN A 7 13.95 20.45 -41.31
N PHE A 8 13.65 19.47 -40.45
CA PHE A 8 13.32 19.69 -39.04
C PHE A 8 14.08 18.69 -38.15
N PRO A 9 15.33 19.00 -37.76
CA PRO A 9 16.16 18.09 -36.95
C PRO A 9 15.57 17.80 -35.56
N GLU A 10 14.67 18.65 -35.08
CA GLU A 10 13.89 18.44 -33.85
C GLU A 10 12.99 17.19 -33.92
N LEU A 11 12.51 16.82 -35.12
CA LEU A 11 11.67 15.64 -35.35
C LEU A 11 12.46 14.32 -35.33
N ALA A 12 13.79 14.36 -35.53
CA ALA A 12 14.62 13.16 -35.60
C ALA A 12 14.72 12.43 -34.26
N ASN A 13 14.62 13.16 -33.14
CA ASN A 13 14.71 12.61 -31.79
C ASN A 13 13.35 12.42 -31.10
N ILE A 14 12.23 12.71 -31.78
CA ILE A 14 10.89 12.60 -31.18
C ILE A 14 10.60 11.17 -30.73
N GLY A 15 10.97 10.15 -31.51
CA GLY A 15 10.76 8.75 -31.11
C GLY A 15 11.49 8.40 -29.80
N LYS A 16 12.75 8.82 -29.65
CA LYS A 16 13.54 8.61 -28.43
C LYS A 16 12.99 9.42 -27.25
N ARG A 17 12.54 10.66 -27.51
CA ARG A 17 11.98 11.55 -26.49
C ARG A 17 10.61 11.07 -25.99
N ILE A 18 9.78 10.50 -26.86
CA ILE A 18 8.52 9.84 -26.51
C ILE A 18 8.81 8.56 -25.71
N TRP A 19 9.72 7.70 -26.19
CA TRP A 19 10.11 6.48 -25.47
C TRP A 19 10.63 6.75 -24.07
N ASN A 20 11.50 7.75 -23.91
CA ASN A 20 12.01 8.14 -22.59
C ASN A 20 10.88 8.63 -21.68
N LYS A 21 9.96 9.46 -22.18
CA LYS A 21 8.80 9.91 -21.40
C LYS A 21 7.89 8.76 -20.97
N VAL A 22 7.58 7.84 -21.89
CA VAL A 22 6.75 6.65 -21.57
C VAL A 22 7.45 5.75 -20.56
N TYR A 23 8.77 5.59 -20.67
CA TYR A 23 9.57 4.84 -19.71
C TYR A 23 9.58 5.49 -18.32
N GLU A 24 9.79 6.81 -18.25
CA GLU A 24 9.70 7.57 -17.00
C GLU A 24 8.32 7.45 -16.35
N GLU A 25 7.25 7.56 -17.15
CA GLU A 25 5.88 7.46 -16.67
C GLU A 25 5.54 6.05 -16.16
N THR A 26 5.92 5.01 -16.90
CA THR A 26 5.73 3.61 -16.48
C THR A 26 6.54 3.26 -15.24
N HIS A 27 7.77 3.77 -15.12
CA HIS A 27 8.59 3.59 -13.93
C HIS A 27 7.93 4.27 -12.71
N LEU A 28 7.38 5.47 -12.88
CA LEU A 28 6.64 6.17 -11.83
C LEU A 28 5.39 5.40 -11.40
N TYR A 29 4.60 4.88 -12.34
CA TYR A 29 3.44 4.05 -12.03
C TYR A 29 3.84 2.76 -11.30
N HIS A 30 4.95 2.13 -11.69
CA HIS A 30 5.46 0.94 -11.04
C HIS A 30 5.89 1.19 -9.60
N LEU A 31 6.62 2.27 -9.34
CA LEU A 31 6.98 2.72 -7.99
C LEU A 31 5.73 2.98 -7.15
N THR A 32 4.77 3.73 -7.69
CA THR A 32 3.52 4.07 -7.02
C THR A 32 2.73 2.81 -6.64
N ALA A 33 2.57 1.88 -7.58
CA ALA A 33 1.91 0.60 -7.32
C ALA A 33 2.63 -0.22 -6.25
N THR A 34 3.97 -0.26 -6.28
CA THR A 34 4.78 -0.96 -5.28
C THR A 34 4.57 -0.37 -3.88
N TYR A 35 4.51 0.96 -3.78
CA TYR A 35 4.25 1.64 -2.52
C TYR A 35 2.84 1.40 -1.99
N ILE A 36 1.84 1.38 -2.85
CA ILE A 36 0.46 1.03 -2.48
C ILE A 36 0.39 -0.42 -1.97
N LEU A 37 1.06 -1.37 -2.63
CA LEU A 37 1.07 -2.78 -2.18
C LEU A 37 1.76 -2.93 -0.82
N LEU A 38 2.89 -2.25 -0.62
CA LEU A 38 3.58 -2.24 0.68
C LEU A 38 2.72 -1.62 1.79
N ASP A 39 1.98 -0.55 1.50
CA ASP A 39 1.04 0.03 2.46
C ASP A 39 -0.11 -0.93 2.78
N LEU A 40 -0.72 -1.56 1.78
CA LEU A 40 -1.77 -2.55 2.00
C LEU A 40 -1.26 -3.70 2.89
N GLN A 41 -0.02 -4.14 2.68
CA GLN A 41 0.62 -5.16 3.52
C GLN A 41 0.82 -4.69 4.97
N GLN A 42 1.24 -3.45 5.19
CA GLN A 42 1.57 -2.93 6.53
C GLN A 42 0.32 -2.46 7.28
N SER A 43 -0.50 -1.61 6.66
CA SER A 43 -1.70 -0.99 7.24
C SER A 43 -2.89 -1.95 7.36
N TYR A 44 -2.94 -3.00 6.51
CA TYR A 44 -4.04 -3.96 6.44
C TYR A 44 -3.57 -5.41 6.35
N GLU A 45 -2.57 -5.79 7.16
CA GLU A 45 -1.90 -7.09 7.11
C GLU A 45 -2.86 -8.29 7.04
N ALA A 46 -3.91 -8.31 7.87
CA ALA A 46 -4.89 -9.39 7.88
C ALA A 46 -5.66 -9.50 6.54
N CYS A 47 -6.14 -8.38 6.01
CA CYS A 47 -6.82 -8.33 4.72
C CYS A 47 -5.87 -8.72 3.59
N TRP A 48 -4.66 -8.16 3.60
CA TRP A 48 -3.60 -8.47 2.65
C TRP A 48 -3.30 -9.97 2.62
N ARG A 49 -3.09 -10.58 3.79
CA ARG A 49 -2.80 -12.01 3.91
C ARG A 49 -3.93 -12.85 3.34
N ILE A 50 -5.19 -12.54 3.67
CA ILE A 50 -6.37 -13.22 3.14
C ILE A 50 -6.42 -13.14 1.60
N HIS A 51 -6.25 -11.94 1.05
CA HIS A 51 -6.30 -11.72 -0.40
C HIS A 51 -5.14 -12.42 -1.12
N MET A 52 -3.93 -12.35 -0.57
CA MET A 52 -2.76 -13.02 -1.13
C MET A 52 -2.88 -14.54 -1.05
N THR A 53 -3.39 -15.11 0.05
CA THR A 53 -3.67 -16.55 0.14
C THR A 53 -4.69 -16.99 -0.90
N LYS A 54 -5.79 -16.23 -1.09
CA LYS A 54 -6.77 -16.49 -2.15
C LYS A 54 -6.11 -16.47 -3.53
N ARG A 55 -5.28 -15.46 -3.81
CA ARG A 55 -4.56 -15.33 -5.09
C ARG A 55 -3.58 -16.47 -5.33
N CYS A 56 -2.82 -16.88 -4.30
CA CYS A 56 -1.92 -18.04 -4.37
C CYS A 56 -2.69 -19.32 -4.67
N ALA A 57 -3.82 -19.56 -4.01
CA ALA A 57 -4.66 -20.73 -4.27
C ALA A 57 -5.21 -20.74 -5.71
N GLN A 58 -5.64 -19.59 -6.23
CA GLN A 58 -6.07 -19.44 -7.63
C GLN A 58 -4.93 -19.74 -8.61
N MET A 59 -3.72 -19.24 -8.33
CA MET A 59 -2.54 -19.53 -9.15
C MET A 59 -2.21 -21.03 -9.16
N LEU A 60 -2.21 -21.68 -7.99
CA LEU A 60 -1.96 -23.12 -7.89
C LEU A 60 -2.97 -23.93 -8.72
N LEU A 61 -4.27 -23.64 -8.60
CA LEU A 61 -5.30 -24.31 -9.41
C LEU A 61 -5.08 -24.09 -10.92
N LYS A 62 -4.64 -22.89 -11.33
CA LYS A 62 -4.32 -22.61 -12.73
C LYS A 62 -3.11 -23.40 -13.22
N TYR A 63 -2.08 -23.55 -12.39
CA TYR A 63 -0.92 -24.40 -12.69
C TYR A 63 -1.32 -25.87 -12.77
N GLU A 64 -2.08 -26.37 -11.80
CA GLU A 64 -2.59 -27.74 -11.80
C GLU A 64 -3.43 -28.03 -13.05
N SER A 65 -4.32 -27.11 -13.44
CA SER A 65 -5.11 -27.23 -14.67
C SER A 65 -4.21 -27.40 -15.90
N LYS A 66 -3.17 -26.56 -16.02
CA LYS A 66 -2.22 -26.64 -17.13
C LYS A 66 -1.47 -27.99 -17.14
N THR A 67 -0.96 -28.42 -16.00
CA THR A 67 -0.23 -29.70 -15.89
C THR A 67 -1.12 -30.89 -16.22
N ILE A 68 -2.39 -30.88 -15.79
CA ILE A 68 -3.36 -31.95 -16.09
C ILE A 68 -3.68 -31.99 -17.59
N THR A 69 -3.79 -30.84 -18.25
CA THR A 69 -3.93 -30.77 -19.71
C THR A 69 -2.71 -31.36 -20.41
N GLU A 70 -1.49 -31.00 -20.00
CA GLU A 70 -0.25 -31.55 -20.57
C GLU A 70 -0.15 -33.08 -20.39
N LEU A 71 -0.54 -33.61 -19.22
CA LEU A 71 -0.57 -35.04 -18.93
C LEU A 71 -1.60 -35.81 -19.78
N TYR A 72 -2.73 -35.16 -20.10
CA TYR A 72 -3.72 -35.72 -21.01
C TYR A 72 -3.23 -35.73 -22.46
N GLU A 73 -2.65 -34.61 -22.92
CA GLU A 73 -2.10 -34.48 -24.28
C GLU A 73 -0.95 -35.47 -24.55
N THR A 74 -0.18 -35.81 -23.53
CA THR A 74 0.90 -36.82 -23.60
C THR A 74 0.41 -38.26 -23.43
N GLY A 75 -0.90 -38.47 -23.26
CA GLY A 75 -1.52 -39.80 -23.14
C GLY A 75 -1.30 -40.48 -21.78
N MET A 76 -0.79 -39.76 -20.79
CA MET A 76 -0.55 -40.29 -19.44
C MET A 76 -1.83 -40.35 -18.59
N LEU A 77 -2.91 -39.68 -19.03
CA LEU A 77 -4.21 -39.66 -18.36
C LEU A 77 -5.32 -40.19 -19.28
N GLY A 78 -6.18 -41.06 -18.74
CA GLY A 78 -7.42 -41.44 -19.40
C GLY A 78 -8.44 -40.29 -19.38
N HIS A 79 -9.29 -40.23 -20.42
CA HIS A 79 -10.27 -39.16 -20.61
C HIS A 79 -11.20 -38.94 -19.41
N SER A 80 -11.70 -40.02 -18.80
CA SER A 80 -12.58 -39.94 -17.62
C SER A 80 -11.91 -39.30 -16.41
N VAL A 81 -10.62 -39.60 -16.19
CA VAL A 81 -9.83 -39.04 -15.09
C VAL A 81 -9.52 -37.56 -15.36
N TYR A 82 -9.14 -37.23 -16.59
CA TYR A 82 -8.91 -35.85 -17.03
C TYR A 82 -10.15 -34.96 -16.80
N SER A 83 -11.32 -35.37 -17.31
CA SER A 83 -12.55 -34.60 -17.17
C SER A 83 -12.96 -34.41 -15.71
N HIS A 84 -12.82 -35.46 -14.88
CA HIS A 84 -13.15 -35.38 -13.46
C HIS A 84 -12.25 -34.40 -12.69
N ILE A 85 -10.94 -34.42 -12.95
CA ILE A 85 -9.99 -33.51 -12.28
C ILE A 85 -10.25 -32.06 -12.70
N LEU A 86 -10.50 -31.80 -13.98
CA LEU A 86 -10.82 -30.45 -14.44
C LEU A 86 -12.11 -29.90 -13.81
N GLU A 87 -13.17 -30.71 -13.74
CA GLU A 87 -14.42 -30.30 -13.10
C GLU A 87 -14.19 -29.91 -11.61
N LEU A 88 -13.36 -30.68 -10.90
CA LEU A 88 -12.98 -30.37 -9.53
C LEU A 88 -12.19 -29.06 -9.42
N ILE A 89 -11.26 -28.81 -10.35
CA ILE A 89 -10.49 -27.56 -10.40
C ILE A 89 -11.39 -26.36 -10.67
N GLU A 90 -12.31 -26.45 -11.65
CA GLU A 90 -13.27 -25.39 -11.96
C GLU A 90 -14.17 -25.08 -10.77
N LYS A 91 -14.73 -26.10 -10.14
CA LYS A 91 -15.58 -25.94 -8.94
C LYS A 91 -14.83 -25.27 -7.80
N LYS A 92 -13.56 -25.61 -7.58
CA LYS A 92 -12.71 -24.97 -6.56
C LYS A 92 -12.35 -23.53 -6.95
N SER A 93 -12.08 -23.26 -8.22
CA SER A 93 -11.79 -21.92 -8.74
C SER A 93 -12.98 -20.98 -8.53
N LEU A 94 -14.19 -21.42 -8.91
CA LEU A 94 -15.44 -20.69 -8.69
C LEU A 94 -15.67 -20.43 -7.19
N LYS A 95 -15.46 -21.43 -6.34
CA LYS A 95 -15.53 -21.23 -4.88
C LYS A 95 -14.54 -20.16 -4.42
N LEU A 96 -13.29 -20.20 -4.85
CA LEU A 96 -12.31 -19.18 -4.46
C LEU A 96 -12.72 -17.79 -4.95
N GLU A 97 -13.26 -17.66 -6.15
CA GLU A 97 -13.68 -16.39 -6.74
C GLU A 97 -14.84 -15.76 -5.98
N PHE A 98 -15.91 -16.52 -5.74
CA PHE A 98 -17.18 -16.02 -5.21
C PHE A 98 -17.34 -16.16 -3.69
N TYR A 99 -16.55 -17.00 -3.02
CA TYR A 99 -16.64 -17.14 -1.56
C TYR A 99 -16.07 -15.90 -0.88
N ARG A 100 -16.93 -15.19 -0.12
CA ARG A 100 -16.50 -14.13 0.77
C ARG A 100 -15.70 -14.75 1.91
N VAL A 101 -14.42 -14.44 1.99
CA VAL A 101 -13.60 -14.88 3.12
C VAL A 101 -14.13 -14.17 4.37
N SER A 102 -14.80 -14.93 5.25
CA SER A 102 -15.15 -14.45 6.58
C SER A 102 -13.87 -14.25 7.39
N MET A 103 -13.65 -13.05 7.91
CA MET A 103 -12.54 -12.78 8.82
C MET A 103 -12.58 -13.76 9.99
N VAL A 104 -11.49 -14.49 10.22
CA VAL A 104 -11.35 -15.32 11.43
C VAL A 104 -11.37 -14.37 12.63
N HIS A 105 -12.13 -14.70 13.68
CA HIS A 105 -12.41 -13.81 14.82
C HIS A 105 -11.15 -13.23 15.50
N GLY A 106 -9.99 -13.89 15.40
CA GLY A 106 -8.71 -13.38 15.91
C GLY A 106 -8.11 -12.23 15.09
N HIS A 107 -8.38 -12.15 13.79
CA HIS A 107 -7.88 -11.07 12.93
C HIS A 107 -8.69 -9.78 13.02
N LEU A 108 -9.95 -9.86 13.46
CA LEU A 108 -10.76 -8.68 13.79
C LEU A 108 -10.10 -7.86 14.91
N LYS A 109 -9.56 -8.51 15.95
CA LYS A 109 -8.86 -7.81 17.04
C LYS A 109 -7.61 -7.03 16.59
N ALA A 110 -6.86 -7.56 15.62
CA ALA A 110 -5.69 -6.87 15.07
C ALA A 110 -6.08 -5.63 14.24
N ILE A 111 -7.27 -5.66 13.64
CA ILE A 111 -7.85 -4.50 12.93
C ILE A 111 -8.46 -3.49 13.91
N GLU A 112 -9.02 -3.96 15.03
CA GLU A 112 -9.61 -3.12 16.07
C GLU A 112 -8.55 -2.40 16.94
N ASN A 113 -7.36 -2.98 17.11
CA ASN A 113 -6.25 -2.40 17.87
C ASN A 113 -4.99 -2.22 16.98
N PRO A 114 -5.00 -1.27 16.02
CA PRO A 114 -3.80 -0.93 15.24
C PRO A 114 -2.65 -0.42 16.12
N PHE A 115 -2.96 0.00 17.34
CA PHE A 115 -1.99 0.47 18.32
C PHE A 115 -0.93 -0.58 18.70
N ASP A 116 -1.33 -1.85 18.82
CA ASP A 116 -0.41 -2.92 19.21
C ASP A 116 0.55 -3.32 18.07
N LEU A 117 0.24 -2.91 16.84
CA LEU A 117 1.06 -3.16 15.65
C LEU A 117 2.13 -2.09 15.44
N LEU A 118 2.04 -0.95 16.12
CA LEU A 118 3.00 0.13 15.99
C LEU A 118 4.36 -0.26 16.62
N PRO A 119 5.48 -0.20 15.89
CA PRO A 119 6.79 -0.66 16.38
C PRO A 119 7.22 -0.02 17.71
N LEU A 120 6.93 1.28 17.88
CA LEU A 120 7.23 2.07 19.09
C LEU A 120 6.52 1.54 20.35
N PHE A 121 5.37 0.90 20.19
CA PHE A 121 4.55 0.46 21.31
C PHE A 121 4.69 -1.03 21.60
N GLN A 122 5.22 -1.84 20.68
CA GLN A 122 5.40 -3.28 20.89
C GLN A 122 6.28 -3.60 22.12
N SER A 123 7.32 -2.81 22.37
CA SER A 123 8.27 -2.97 23.46
C SER A 123 7.76 -2.49 24.83
N LEU A 124 6.64 -1.77 24.88
CA LEU A 124 6.13 -1.22 26.14
C LEU A 124 5.44 -2.30 27.00
N PRO A 125 5.53 -2.19 28.33
CA PRO A 125 4.72 -2.99 29.26
C PRO A 125 3.21 -2.81 29.02
N ASN A 126 2.42 -3.86 29.26
CA ASN A 126 0.96 -3.84 29.01
C ASN A 126 0.21 -2.70 29.73
N HIS A 127 0.64 -2.31 30.93
CA HIS A 127 0.02 -1.22 31.68
C HIS A 127 0.28 0.15 31.01
N GLU A 128 1.46 0.36 30.45
CA GLU A 128 1.80 1.57 29.69
C GLU A 128 1.09 1.60 28.34
N LYS A 129 1.00 0.46 27.65
CA LYS A 129 0.22 0.33 26.41
C LYS A 129 -1.23 0.77 26.64
N THR A 130 -1.87 0.27 27.69
CA THR A 130 -3.27 0.61 28.00
C THR A 130 -3.44 2.10 28.30
N ARG A 131 -2.49 2.70 29.04
CA ARG A 131 -2.46 4.14 29.30
C ARG A 131 -2.33 4.95 28.01
N TRP A 132 -1.35 4.62 27.17
CA TRP A 132 -1.13 5.33 25.91
C TRP A 132 -2.27 5.14 24.90
N GLN A 133 -2.85 3.94 24.81
CA GLN A 133 -4.04 3.68 24.00
C GLN A 133 -5.19 4.61 24.39
N THR A 134 -5.40 4.80 25.70
CA THR A 134 -6.45 5.69 26.21
C THR A 134 -6.20 7.15 25.79
N ILE A 135 -4.96 7.62 25.94
CA ILE A 135 -4.56 8.98 25.58
C ILE A 135 -4.67 9.21 24.06
N MET A 136 -4.22 8.26 23.25
CA MET A 136 -4.17 8.39 21.79
C MET A 136 -5.56 8.26 21.15
N LYS A 137 -6.46 7.43 21.70
CA LYS A 137 -7.86 7.33 21.23
C LYS A 137 -8.56 8.69 21.21
N ALA A 138 -8.31 9.54 22.21
CA ALA A 138 -8.89 10.89 22.25
C ALA A 138 -8.31 11.84 21.19
N LYS A 139 -7.12 11.54 20.65
CA LYS A 139 -6.40 12.34 19.64
C LYS A 139 -6.44 11.70 18.24
N HIS A 140 -7.34 10.75 18.04
CA HIS A 140 -7.52 10.03 16.78
C HIS A 140 -8.18 10.91 15.72
N ARG A 141 -7.64 10.91 14.49
CA ARG A 141 -8.19 11.66 13.36
C ARG A 141 -8.16 10.86 12.07
N TRP A 142 -9.15 11.15 11.22
CA TRP A 142 -9.25 10.66 9.86
C TRP A 142 -9.04 11.81 8.89
N PHE A 143 -8.31 11.56 7.81
CA PHE A 143 -8.08 12.53 6.74
C PHE A 143 -8.51 11.94 5.41
N GLN A 144 -9.11 12.79 4.58
CA GLN A 144 -9.53 12.44 3.23
C GLN A 144 -8.33 12.41 2.28
N PRO A 145 -8.44 11.71 1.13
CA PRO A 145 -7.45 11.82 0.06
C PRO A 145 -7.16 13.28 -0.31
N ASP A 146 -5.93 13.57 -0.71
CA ASP A 146 -5.45 14.91 -1.09
C ASP A 146 -5.43 15.97 0.03
N GLN A 147 -5.84 15.61 1.25
CA GLN A 147 -5.80 16.53 2.37
C GLN A 147 -4.36 16.82 2.80
N ILE A 148 -4.04 18.09 3.03
CA ILE A 148 -2.73 18.52 3.52
C ILE A 148 -2.70 18.39 5.04
N LEU A 149 -1.69 17.69 5.56
CA LEU A 149 -1.46 17.53 7.01
C LEU A 149 -0.63 18.69 7.57
N LEU A 150 0.41 19.07 6.83
CA LEU A 150 1.31 20.18 7.13
C LEU A 150 1.69 20.86 5.82
N GLU A 151 1.65 22.18 5.79
CA GLU A 151 2.07 22.99 4.65
C GLU A 151 3.48 23.53 4.84
N LYS A 152 4.26 23.64 3.76
CA LYS A 152 5.64 24.15 3.83
C LYS A 152 5.69 25.54 4.48
N GLY A 153 6.56 25.70 5.48
CA GLY A 153 6.69 26.96 6.21
C GLY A 153 5.53 27.27 7.16
N GLN A 154 4.58 26.34 7.35
CA GLN A 154 3.57 26.44 8.40
C GLN A 154 4.22 26.15 9.76
N ARG A 155 3.81 26.90 10.79
CA ARG A 155 4.17 26.60 12.17
C ARG A 155 3.54 25.27 12.61
N VAL A 156 4.36 24.31 12.99
CA VAL A 156 3.98 22.97 13.44
C VAL A 156 3.64 23.02 14.92
N SER A 157 2.36 22.90 15.23
CA SER A 157 1.84 22.73 16.60
C SER A 157 1.41 21.29 16.88
N THR A 158 1.39 20.43 15.86
CA THR A 158 0.92 19.05 15.96
C THR A 158 1.73 18.17 15.02
N ALA A 159 2.28 17.10 15.57
CA ALA A 159 2.84 15.99 14.82
C ALA A 159 1.79 14.88 14.62
N TYR A 160 1.97 14.03 13.61
CA TYR A 160 1.01 12.99 13.26
C TYR A 160 1.69 11.63 13.18
N LEU A 161 1.24 10.69 14.02
CA LEU A 161 1.65 9.29 13.94
C LEU A 161 0.67 8.53 13.04
N ILE A 162 1.17 7.98 11.93
CA ILE A 162 0.34 7.27 10.95
C ILE A 162 0.00 5.88 11.48
N THR A 163 -1.30 5.55 11.55
CA THR A 163 -1.78 4.20 11.83
C THR A 163 -2.27 3.47 10.59
N ARG A 164 -2.84 4.18 9.61
CA ARG A 164 -3.20 3.61 8.30
C ARG A 164 -3.09 4.65 7.20
N GLY A 165 -2.76 4.19 6.00
CA GLY A 165 -2.72 5.00 4.79
C GLY A 165 -1.36 5.64 4.53
N ILE A 166 -1.29 6.43 3.46
CA ILE A 166 -0.03 6.95 2.91
C ILE A 166 -0.05 8.47 2.90
N VAL A 167 1.03 9.06 3.40
CA VAL A 167 1.31 10.49 3.24
C VAL A 167 2.49 10.68 2.30
N GLU A 168 2.31 11.50 1.28
CA GLU A 168 3.33 11.92 0.34
C GLU A 168 3.89 13.28 0.74
N CYS A 169 5.20 13.43 0.62
CA CYS A 169 5.92 14.69 0.76
C CYS A 169 6.79 14.87 -0.48
N LYS A 170 6.64 15.98 -1.21
CA LYS A 170 7.42 16.24 -2.43
C LYS A 170 8.63 17.09 -2.11
N ILE A 171 9.80 16.45 -1.96
CA ILE A 171 11.07 17.15 -1.76
C ILE A 171 11.85 17.12 -3.07
N ASP A 172 12.23 18.31 -3.59
CA ASP A 172 13.17 18.48 -4.71
C ASP A 172 12.95 17.53 -5.91
N ALA A 173 11.68 17.36 -6.31
CA ALA A 173 11.18 16.54 -7.42
C ALA A 173 11.04 15.01 -7.19
N MET A 174 11.41 14.47 -6.02
CA MET A 174 11.15 13.08 -5.65
C MET A 174 10.09 12.99 -4.54
N PRO A 175 8.99 12.25 -4.75
CA PRO A 175 8.02 12.03 -3.68
C PRO A 175 8.57 11.04 -2.65
N ILE A 176 8.58 11.45 -1.39
CA ILE A 176 8.84 10.60 -0.22
C ILE A 176 7.50 10.17 0.37
N TYR A 177 7.37 8.88 0.67
CA TYR A 177 6.13 8.32 1.21
C TYR A 177 6.31 7.84 2.66
N TYR A 178 5.42 8.31 3.54
CA TYR A 178 5.33 7.93 4.94
C TYR A 178 4.11 7.02 5.15
N ARG A 179 4.24 6.01 6.01
CA ARG A 179 3.28 4.92 6.23
C ARG A 179 3.12 4.60 7.72
N LEU A 180 2.39 3.52 8.03
CA LEU A 180 2.22 2.96 9.37
C LEU A 180 3.51 3.05 10.21
N GLY A 181 3.41 3.69 11.37
CA GLY A 181 4.51 3.82 12.33
C GLY A 181 5.43 5.03 12.09
N ASN A 182 5.36 5.69 10.94
CA ASN A 182 6.07 6.95 10.73
C ASN A 182 5.36 8.09 11.47
N ILE A 183 6.17 9.04 11.95
CA ILE A 183 5.69 10.27 12.59
C ILE A 183 6.08 11.46 11.72
N ILE A 184 5.10 12.29 11.38
CA ILE A 184 5.28 13.48 10.57
C ILE A 184 5.30 14.71 11.49
N GLY A 185 6.26 15.61 11.26
CA GLY A 185 6.37 16.88 11.97
C GLY A 185 6.96 16.80 13.37
N ILE A 186 7.48 15.65 13.79
CA ILE A 186 8.06 15.48 15.14
C ILE A 186 9.31 16.35 15.34
N ASP A 187 10.15 16.46 14.31
CA ASP A 187 11.39 17.25 14.38
C ASP A 187 11.08 18.74 14.49
N ALA A 188 10.08 19.22 13.75
CA ALA A 188 9.62 20.61 13.79
C ALA A 188 8.90 20.94 15.10
N LEU A 189 8.20 19.98 15.72
CA LEU A 189 7.50 20.20 16.99
C LEU A 189 8.46 20.56 18.14
N PHE A 190 9.68 20.02 18.12
CA PHE A 190 10.70 20.24 19.17
C PHE A 190 11.88 21.12 18.72
N SER A 191 11.81 21.68 17.51
CA SER A 191 12.83 22.60 16.97
C SER A 191 12.53 24.06 17.31
N GLN A 192 13.57 24.89 17.40
CA GLN A 192 13.43 26.33 17.67
C GLN A 192 12.67 27.09 16.59
N ASP A 193 12.73 26.62 15.34
CA ASP A 193 12.10 27.31 14.21
C ASP A 193 10.60 26.97 14.09
N PHE A 194 10.14 25.84 14.65
CA PHE A 194 8.77 25.34 14.56
C PHE A 194 8.17 25.26 13.15
N LEU A 195 8.94 25.37 12.06
CA LEU A 195 8.39 25.39 10.70
C LEU A 195 8.44 24.01 10.04
N ALA A 196 7.38 23.64 9.32
CA ALA A 196 7.37 22.43 8.50
C ALA A 196 8.34 22.56 7.33
N HIS A 197 9.21 21.56 7.17
CA HIS A 197 10.23 21.53 6.11
C HIS A 197 9.61 21.54 4.71
N ASP A 198 8.50 20.83 4.52
CA ASP A 198 7.80 20.75 3.25
C ASP A 198 6.30 20.48 3.43
N THR A 199 5.57 20.32 2.32
CA THR A 199 4.14 20.01 2.29
C THR A 199 3.90 18.50 2.32
N TYR A 200 3.16 18.06 3.33
CA TYR A 200 2.77 16.66 3.55
C TYR A 200 1.29 16.49 3.21
N ARG A 201 0.97 15.60 2.29
CA ARG A 201 -0.39 15.38 1.77
C ARG A 201 -0.77 13.91 1.78
N VAL A 202 -2.03 13.59 2.07
CA VAL A 202 -2.57 12.23 1.89
C VAL A 202 -2.50 11.84 0.41
N SER A 203 -1.74 10.78 0.10
CA SER A 203 -1.45 10.38 -1.28
C SER A 203 -2.61 9.62 -1.93
N SER A 204 -3.16 8.62 -1.24
CA SER A 204 -4.29 7.84 -1.73
C SER A 204 -5.03 7.14 -0.58
N GLY A 205 -6.35 7.06 -0.70
CA GLY A 205 -7.22 6.45 0.32
C GLY A 205 -7.41 7.32 1.58
N LEU A 206 -8.11 6.74 2.57
CA LEU A 206 -8.29 7.37 3.88
C LEU A 206 -7.01 7.21 4.70
N LEU A 207 -6.57 8.30 5.33
CA LEU A 207 -5.50 8.26 6.32
C LEU A 207 -6.10 8.21 7.72
N GLU A 208 -5.59 7.29 8.53
CA GLU A 208 -5.85 7.20 9.96
C GLU A 208 -4.56 7.60 10.70
N ALA A 209 -4.65 8.56 11.61
CA ALA A 209 -3.49 9.02 12.37
C ALA A 209 -3.84 9.51 13.77
N TYR A 210 -2.87 9.45 14.68
CA TYR A 210 -2.94 10.05 16.01
C TYR A 210 -2.21 11.39 16.04
N CYS A 211 -2.87 12.41 16.57
CA CYS A 211 -2.26 13.73 16.79
C CYS A 211 -1.39 13.73 18.04
N ILE A 212 -0.12 14.11 17.88
CA ILE A 212 0.82 14.38 18.96
C ILE A 212 0.92 15.90 19.07
N VAL A 213 0.32 16.45 20.12
CA VAL A 213 0.32 17.89 20.39
C VAL A 213 1.39 18.16 21.43
N ASP A 214 2.15 19.24 21.25
CA ASP A 214 3.01 19.73 22.32
C ASP A 214 2.14 20.11 23.52
N LEU A 215 2.42 19.52 24.68
CA LEU A 215 1.70 19.77 25.94
C LEU A 215 2.24 21.03 26.65
N LEU A 216 3.21 21.73 26.06
CA LEU A 216 3.86 22.92 26.60
C LEU A 216 3.23 24.25 26.15
N CYS A 217 2.08 24.24 25.47
CA CYS A 217 1.26 25.43 25.19
C CYS A 217 0.01 25.48 26.07
#